data_AF-A0A820PDB8-F1
#
_entry.id   AF-A0A820PDB8-F1
#
_cell.length_a   1.000
_cell.length_b   1.000
_cell.length_c   1.000
_cell.angle_alpha   90.00
_cell.angle_beta   90.00
_cell.angle_gamma   90.00
#
_symmetry.space_group_name_H-M   'P 1'
#
loop_
_entity.id
_entity.type
_entity.pdbx_description
1 polymer ?
#
loop_
_entity_poly.entity_id
_entity_poly.type
_entity_poly.pdbx_seq_one_letter_code
_entity_poly.pdbx_strand_id
1 'polypeptide(L)'
;MSLILVQNTILSLIVTSITFAVVFLLNYLNKKNSITIEVSRKVVHIGAGTLYLAIYFYNDNGYFSKYVNIFPNLLWTGILIWKSQCHSSGQQKYDLVLGTMTRNHRGTELLRGPLFFNFVMIICDTLLYKTILGSIIMGILTWADGLAAVIGTQYGSRRKLYQTKTLDGLLTFFIMLQPLKYILQQKRIILASGSPQRKQLLQSVGLNFDIIISDFAEDLDISSYKENLSQYVIDTAEHKCRHVYQQIKLNENEKKNLVIIGADTMCSLDNVVYGKPCDKEDAFRMLKAFSNNTHQVCTGVCILQGDMAIKTFSETTDVTFGLIDDETIRAYIETGEPMNKAGAYGIQSLGATLVKKIDGDYFNVVGFPIYHFCIQLKALLNNEFK
;
A
#
# COMPACT_ATOMS: atom_id res chain seq x y z
N MET A 1 29.30 -45.59 5.17
CA MET A 1 28.88 -44.18 5.26
C MET A 1 30.08 -43.32 4.91
N SER A 2 30.02 -42.43 3.93
CA SER A 2 31.18 -41.60 3.58
C SER A 2 31.55 -40.67 4.75
N LEU A 3 32.86 -40.40 4.95
CA LEU A 3 33.35 -39.51 6.01
C LEU A 3 32.64 -38.13 5.99
N ILE A 4 32.30 -37.65 4.79
CA ILE A 4 31.56 -36.41 4.54
C ILE A 4 30.11 -36.50 5.06
N LEU A 5 29.43 -37.63 4.83
CA LEU A 5 28.08 -37.83 5.35
C LEU A 5 28.09 -37.87 6.88
N VAL A 6 29.10 -38.51 7.48
CA VAL A 6 29.30 -38.49 8.95
C VAL A 6 29.50 -37.06 9.45
N GLN A 7 30.39 -36.29 8.82
CA GLN A 7 30.66 -34.89 9.18
C GLN A 7 29.42 -34.00 9.09
N ASN A 8 28.68 -34.06 7.98
CA ASN A 8 27.45 -33.28 7.79
C ASN A 8 26.34 -33.72 8.78
N THR A 9 26.28 -35.00 9.12
CA THR A 9 25.34 -35.52 10.14
C THR A 9 25.68 -34.99 11.52
N ILE A 10 26.97 -35.01 11.90
CA ILE A 10 27.44 -34.45 13.17
C ILE A 10 27.11 -32.95 13.23
N LEU A 11 27.39 -32.20 12.17
CA LEU A 11 27.06 -30.78 12.11
C LEU A 11 25.56 -30.53 12.27
N SER A 12 24.72 -31.32 11.60
CA SER A 12 23.26 -31.23 11.71
C SER A 12 22.75 -31.54 13.12
N LEU A 13 23.35 -32.54 13.78
CA LEU A 13 23.06 -32.86 15.19
C LEU A 13 23.48 -31.74 16.13
N ILE A 14 24.62 -31.09 15.88
CA ILE A 14 25.08 -29.93 16.66
C ILE A 14 24.10 -28.76 16.50
N VAL A 15 23.76 -28.39 15.27
CA VAL A 15 22.81 -27.30 14.98
C VAL A 15 21.46 -27.57 15.64
N THR A 16 20.97 -28.81 15.52
CA THR A 16 19.73 -29.26 16.17
C THR A 16 19.82 -29.11 17.69
N SER A 17 20.90 -29.60 18.30
CA SER A 17 21.10 -29.56 19.76
C SER A 17 21.17 -28.13 20.28
N ILE A 18 21.87 -27.23 19.58
CA ILE A 18 21.94 -25.81 19.94
C ILE A 18 20.54 -25.18 19.87
N THR A 19 19.78 -25.48 18.81
CA THR A 19 18.42 -24.96 18.63
C THR A 19 17.53 -25.34 19.83
N PHE A 20 17.53 -26.61 20.23
CA PHE A 20 16.75 -27.07 21.39
C PHE A 20 17.26 -26.49 22.72
N ALA A 21 18.58 -26.38 22.90
CA ALA A 21 19.16 -25.79 24.10
C ALA A 21 18.74 -24.33 24.29
N VAL A 22 18.72 -23.54 23.21
CA VAL A 22 18.24 -22.15 23.23
C VAL A 22 16.77 -22.08 23.60
N VAL A 23 15.92 -22.91 22.97
CA VAL A 23 14.48 -22.97 23.28
C VAL A 23 14.24 -23.36 24.75
N PHE A 24 15.01 -24.32 25.28
CA PHE A 24 14.90 -24.74 26.68
C PHE A 24 15.33 -23.63 27.65
N LEU A 25 16.46 -22.98 27.37
CA LEU A 25 16.99 -21.88 28.17
C LEU A 25 16.00 -20.71 28.23
N LEU A 26 15.45 -20.29 27.09
CA LEU A 26 14.51 -19.18 27.05
C LEU A 26 13.21 -19.49 27.79
N ASN A 27 12.73 -20.73 27.71
CA ASN A 27 11.60 -21.20 28.52
C ASN A 27 11.90 -21.17 30.02
N TYR A 28 13.11 -21.56 30.42
CA TYR A 28 13.53 -21.49 31.82
C TYR A 28 13.57 -20.05 32.34
N LEU A 29 14.13 -19.13 31.55
CA LEU A 29 14.19 -17.69 31.87
C LEU A 29 12.79 -17.06 31.91
N ASN A 30 11.88 -17.52 31.05
CA ASN A 30 10.48 -17.12 31.06
C ASN A 30 9.77 -17.52 32.36
N LYS A 31 9.92 -18.78 32.79
CA LYS A 31 9.33 -19.28 34.05
C LYS A 31 9.83 -18.54 35.28
N LYS A 32 11.07 -18.03 35.26
CA LYS A 32 11.65 -17.19 36.31
C LYS A 32 11.24 -15.71 36.21
N ASN A 33 10.31 -15.36 35.33
CA ASN A 33 9.89 -13.99 35.02
C ASN A 33 11.04 -13.06 34.61
N SER A 34 12.17 -13.60 34.16
CA SER A 34 13.34 -12.80 33.76
C SER A 34 13.19 -12.23 32.35
N ILE A 35 12.40 -12.88 31.49
CA ILE A 35 12.16 -12.48 30.10
C ILE A 35 10.69 -12.76 29.73
N THR A 36 10.04 -11.84 29.03
CA THR A 36 8.64 -12.02 28.58
C THR A 36 8.53 -13.07 27.46
N ILE A 37 7.34 -13.66 27.31
CA ILE A 37 7.05 -14.65 26.24
C ILE A 37 7.34 -14.06 24.86
N GLU A 38 7.01 -12.78 24.68
CA GLU A 38 7.22 -12.07 23.43
C GLU A 38 8.71 -11.95 23.07
N VAL A 39 9.56 -11.61 24.04
CA VAL A 39 11.01 -11.52 23.83
C VAL A 39 11.59 -12.90 23.57
N SER A 40 11.16 -13.92 24.31
CA SER A 40 11.57 -15.32 24.08
C SER A 40 11.29 -15.75 22.64
N ARG A 41 10.08 -15.50 22.12
CA ARG A 41 9.73 -15.84 20.72
C ARG A 41 10.65 -15.16 19.71
N LYS A 42 10.94 -13.87 19.91
CA LYS A 42 11.81 -13.10 19.00
C LYS A 42 13.25 -13.61 19.01
N VAL A 43 13.79 -13.95 20.18
CA VAL A 43 15.14 -14.51 20.28
C VAL A 43 15.21 -15.87 19.57
N VAL A 44 14.18 -16.70 19.66
CA VAL A 44 14.11 -17.97 18.91
C VAL A 44 14.12 -17.72 17.39
N HIS A 45 13.34 -16.75 16.89
CA HIS A 45 13.32 -16.43 15.46
C HIS A 45 14.68 -15.90 14.94
N ILE A 46 15.31 -14.97 15.66
CA ILE A 46 16.63 -14.43 15.29
C ILE A 46 17.69 -15.54 15.35
N GLY A 47 17.67 -16.33 16.42
CA GLY A 47 18.60 -17.43 16.63
C GLY A 47 18.51 -18.49 15.52
N ALA A 48 17.29 -18.90 15.15
CA ALA A 48 17.06 -19.83 14.04
C ALA A 48 17.68 -19.31 12.72
N GLY A 49 17.58 -18.01 12.47
CA GLY A 49 18.23 -17.34 11.33
C GLY A 49 19.75 -17.39 11.35
N THR A 50 20.35 -17.13 12.51
CA THR A 50 21.82 -17.22 12.64
C THR A 50 22.32 -18.65 12.44
N LEU A 51 21.54 -19.65 12.87
CA LEU A 51 21.88 -21.06 12.70
C LEU A 51 21.75 -21.53 11.25
N TYR A 52 20.93 -20.87 10.42
CA TYR A 52 20.90 -21.14 8.97
C TYR A 52 22.26 -20.90 8.31
N LEU A 53 23.04 -19.91 8.76
CA LEU A 53 24.38 -19.65 8.22
C LEU A 53 25.33 -20.84 8.42
N ALA A 54 25.00 -21.80 9.30
CA ALA A 54 25.76 -23.02 9.45
C ALA A 54 25.80 -23.89 8.19
N ILE A 55 24.88 -23.65 7.23
CA ILE A 55 24.85 -24.30 5.91
C ILE A 55 26.20 -24.17 5.17
N TYR A 56 26.95 -23.09 5.39
CA TYR A 56 28.26 -22.89 4.77
C TYR A 56 29.35 -23.83 5.31
N PHE A 57 29.16 -24.41 6.51
CA PHE A 57 30.10 -25.38 7.08
C PHE A 57 29.84 -26.83 6.63
N TYR A 58 28.73 -27.11 5.93
CA TYR A 58 28.50 -28.41 5.32
C TYR A 58 29.50 -28.64 4.19
N ASN A 59 29.94 -29.89 4.00
CA ASN A 59 30.87 -30.23 2.92
C ASN A 59 30.11 -30.89 1.75
N ASP A 60 30.40 -30.44 0.52
CA ASP A 60 29.70 -30.83 -0.70
C ASP A 60 30.65 -31.45 -1.71
N ASN A 61 30.69 -32.78 -1.77
CA ASN A 61 31.38 -33.52 -2.83
C ASN A 61 30.41 -34.38 -3.64
N GLY A 62 29.28 -33.80 -4.07
CA GLY A 62 28.40 -34.41 -5.08
C GLY A 62 27.44 -35.53 -4.61
N TYR A 63 27.39 -35.85 -3.31
CA TYR A 63 26.46 -36.84 -2.75
C TYR A 63 25.16 -36.21 -2.20
N PHE A 64 24.16 -37.04 -1.89
CA PHE A 64 22.92 -36.67 -1.17
C PHE A 64 23.18 -35.99 0.21
N SER A 65 24.44 -35.91 0.65
CA SER A 65 24.89 -35.31 1.91
C SER A 65 24.58 -33.83 2.07
N LYS A 66 24.29 -33.10 0.98
CA LYS A 66 23.85 -31.70 1.05
C LYS A 66 22.48 -31.55 1.72
N TYR A 67 21.58 -32.52 1.53
CA TYR A 67 20.21 -32.50 2.10
C TYR A 67 20.17 -32.88 3.59
N VAL A 68 21.32 -33.14 4.21
CA VAL A 68 21.39 -33.34 5.68
C VAL A 68 21.18 -32.01 6.42
N ASN A 69 21.29 -30.88 5.70
CA ASN A 69 21.02 -29.54 6.22
C ASN A 69 19.54 -29.31 6.58
N ILE A 70 18.58 -29.92 5.86
CA ILE A 70 17.13 -29.75 6.13
C ILE A 70 16.64 -30.58 7.31
N PHE A 71 17.46 -31.51 7.82
CA PHE A 71 17.07 -32.41 8.91
C PHE A 71 16.57 -31.69 10.17
N PRO A 72 17.20 -30.60 10.67
CA PRO A 72 16.68 -29.87 11.83
C PRO A 72 15.27 -29.32 11.58
N ASN A 73 15.01 -28.80 10.38
CA ASN A 73 13.70 -28.29 9.99
C ASN A 73 12.68 -29.43 9.83
N LEU A 74 13.04 -30.57 9.24
CA LEU A 74 12.16 -31.74 9.18
C LEU A 74 11.77 -32.26 10.57
N LEU A 75 12.72 -32.30 11.50
CA LEU A 75 12.48 -32.69 12.89
C LEU A 75 11.50 -31.72 13.57
N TRP A 76 11.69 -30.41 13.39
CA TRP A 76 10.75 -29.40 13.89
C TRP A 76 9.35 -29.54 13.28
N THR A 77 9.23 -29.89 11.99
CA THR A 77 7.93 -30.14 11.35
C THR A 77 7.20 -31.28 12.05
N GLY A 78 7.89 -32.39 12.29
CA GLY A 78 7.33 -33.54 13.01
C GLY A 78 6.89 -33.17 14.44
N ILE A 79 7.72 -32.42 15.17
CA ILE A 79 7.40 -31.96 16.53
C ILE A 79 6.18 -31.04 16.54
N LEU A 80 6.11 -30.06 15.63
CA LEU A 80 4.97 -29.12 15.56
C LEU A 80 3.65 -29.85 15.28
N ILE A 81 3.67 -30.81 14.35
CA ILE A 81 2.49 -31.62 14.02
C ILE A 81 2.09 -32.49 15.21
N TRP A 82 3.03 -33.24 15.78
CA TRP A 82 2.79 -34.13 16.91
C TRP A 82 2.24 -33.36 18.12
N LYS A 83 2.86 -32.22 18.47
CA LYS A 83 2.41 -31.38 19.58
C LYS A 83 1.04 -30.76 19.34
N SER A 84 0.73 -30.33 18.11
CA SER A 84 -0.61 -29.85 17.77
C SER A 84 -1.68 -30.93 17.97
N GLN A 85 -1.38 -32.18 17.61
CA GLN A 85 -2.29 -33.31 17.76
C GLN A 85 -2.50 -33.66 19.24
N CYS A 86 -1.43 -33.83 20.02
CA CYS A 86 -1.51 -34.14 21.45
C CYS A 86 -2.28 -33.08 22.26
N HIS A 87 -2.15 -31.80 21.90
CA HIS A 87 -2.90 -30.72 22.54
C HIS A 87 -4.40 -30.79 22.21
N SER A 88 -4.75 -31.11 20.96
CA SER A 88 -6.15 -31.26 20.52
C SER A 88 -6.85 -32.44 21.20
N SER A 89 -6.10 -33.46 21.60
CA SER A 89 -6.59 -34.63 22.36
C SER A 89 -6.69 -34.40 23.88
N GLY A 90 -6.46 -33.18 24.37
CA GLY A 90 -6.59 -32.82 25.79
C GLY A 90 -5.50 -33.38 26.72
N GLN A 91 -4.40 -33.92 26.16
CA GLN A 91 -3.42 -34.72 26.90
C GLN A 91 -2.29 -33.93 27.58
N GLN A 92 -2.16 -32.60 27.38
CA GLN A 92 -1.07 -31.82 27.99
C GLN A 92 -1.49 -30.42 28.44
N LYS A 93 -1.32 -30.14 29.75
CA LYS A 93 -1.74 -28.89 30.40
C LYS A 93 -0.68 -27.77 30.39
N TYR A 94 0.58 -28.05 30.04
CA TYR A 94 1.64 -27.07 29.76
C TYR A 94 2.68 -27.66 28.82
N ASP A 95 2.91 -27.05 27.67
CA ASP A 95 3.91 -27.50 26.69
C ASP A 95 4.88 -26.36 26.34
N LEU A 96 6.18 -26.62 26.49
CA LEU A 96 7.26 -25.67 26.24
C LEU A 96 7.25 -25.11 24.81
N VAL A 97 6.84 -25.93 23.84
CA VAL A 97 6.79 -25.54 22.42
C VAL A 97 5.63 -24.57 22.18
N LEU A 98 4.47 -24.84 22.79
CA LEU A 98 3.31 -23.95 22.77
C LEU A 98 3.60 -22.61 23.46
N GLY A 99 4.37 -22.64 24.56
CA GLY A 99 4.81 -21.45 25.28
C GLY A 99 5.61 -20.47 24.41
N THR A 100 6.47 -21.00 23.55
CA THR A 100 7.44 -20.22 22.78
C THR A 100 6.98 -19.87 21.37
N MET A 101 6.25 -20.77 20.72
CA MET A 101 5.92 -20.67 19.29
C MET A 101 4.49 -20.18 19.01
N THR A 102 3.65 -20.00 20.03
CA THR A 102 2.25 -19.57 19.83
C THR A 102 1.92 -18.35 20.69
N ARG A 103 0.97 -17.51 20.23
CA ARG A 103 0.53 -16.31 20.95
C ARG A 103 -0.51 -16.63 22.02
N ASN A 104 -1.40 -17.57 21.72
CA ASN A 104 -2.54 -17.88 22.57
C ASN A 104 -2.46 -19.26 23.24
N HIS A 105 -1.30 -19.92 23.19
CA HIS A 105 -1.08 -21.29 23.71
C HIS A 105 -2.08 -22.31 23.16
N ARG A 106 -2.50 -22.14 21.91
CA ARG A 106 -3.42 -23.06 21.20
C ARG A 106 -2.63 -23.97 20.27
N GLY A 107 -2.85 -25.29 20.38
CA GLY A 107 -2.22 -26.31 19.52
C GLY A 107 -2.37 -26.02 18.02
N THR A 108 -3.56 -25.60 17.60
CA THR A 108 -3.89 -25.30 16.20
C THR A 108 -3.11 -24.11 15.62
N GLU A 109 -2.55 -23.25 16.47
CA GLU A 109 -1.70 -22.14 16.04
C GLU A 109 -0.35 -22.63 15.53
N LEU A 110 0.15 -23.77 16.04
CA LEU A 110 1.40 -24.40 15.60
C LEU A 110 1.34 -24.79 14.11
N LEU A 111 0.19 -25.26 13.63
CA LEU A 111 -0.01 -25.68 12.24
C LEU A 111 -0.18 -24.52 11.25
N ARG A 112 -0.21 -23.27 11.73
CA ARG A 112 -0.33 -22.07 10.89
C ARG A 112 1.04 -21.46 10.64
N GLY A 113 1.30 -20.30 11.25
CA GLY A 113 2.52 -19.53 11.05
C GLY A 113 3.80 -20.36 11.26
N PRO A 114 3.97 -21.04 12.41
CA PRO A 114 5.19 -21.80 12.70
C PRO A 114 5.44 -22.96 11.73
N LEU A 115 4.43 -23.78 11.43
CA LEU A 115 4.58 -24.88 10.47
C LEU A 115 4.84 -24.40 9.04
N PHE A 116 4.11 -23.38 8.58
CA PHE A 116 4.31 -22.79 7.27
C PHE A 116 5.71 -22.19 7.12
N PHE A 117 6.16 -21.48 8.15
CA PHE A 117 7.53 -20.95 8.23
C PHE A 117 8.56 -22.06 8.04
N ASN A 118 8.38 -23.18 8.73
CA ASN A 118 9.30 -24.30 8.64
C ASN A 118 9.31 -24.98 7.25
N PHE A 119 8.16 -25.06 6.57
CA PHE A 119 8.10 -25.52 5.18
C PHE A 119 8.86 -24.59 4.23
N VAL A 120 8.70 -23.27 4.39
CA VAL A 120 9.44 -22.28 3.60
C VAL A 120 10.95 -22.44 3.82
N MET A 121 11.39 -22.63 5.08
CA MET A 121 12.79 -22.89 5.40
C MET A 121 13.31 -24.14 4.67
N ILE A 122 12.58 -25.27 4.69
CA ILE A 122 12.97 -26.50 3.98
C ILE A 122 13.11 -26.26 2.47
N ILE A 123 12.17 -25.53 1.86
CA ILE A 123 12.21 -25.22 0.43
C ILE A 123 13.44 -24.37 0.10
N CYS A 124 13.69 -23.31 0.87
CA CYS A 124 14.83 -22.43 0.69
C CYS A 124 16.17 -23.15 0.93
N ASP A 125 16.27 -23.97 1.98
CA ASP A 125 17.43 -24.82 2.28
C ASP A 125 17.77 -25.79 1.15
N THR A 126 16.74 -26.25 0.42
CA THR A 126 16.87 -27.22 -0.68
C THR A 126 17.22 -26.53 -1.99
N LEU A 127 16.48 -25.47 -2.36
CA LEU A 127 16.57 -24.83 -3.66
C LEU A 127 17.66 -23.75 -3.74
N LEU A 128 17.93 -23.06 -2.64
CA LEU A 128 18.85 -21.93 -2.57
C LEU A 128 20.11 -22.25 -1.75
N TYR A 129 20.41 -23.54 -1.62
CA TYR A 129 21.54 -24.07 -0.87
C TYR A 129 22.86 -23.34 -1.16
N LYS A 130 23.47 -22.76 -0.12
CA LYS A 130 24.74 -21.98 -0.17
C LYS A 130 24.76 -20.81 -1.16
N THR A 131 23.62 -20.36 -1.67
CA THR A 131 23.56 -19.18 -2.52
C THR A 131 23.52 -17.90 -1.68
N ILE A 132 24.13 -16.81 -2.17
CA ILE A 132 24.05 -15.49 -1.52
C ILE A 132 22.58 -15.06 -1.39
N LEU A 133 21.78 -15.30 -2.44
CA LEU A 133 20.35 -14.99 -2.45
C LEU A 133 19.57 -15.76 -1.38
N GLY A 134 19.86 -17.06 -1.20
CA GLY A 134 19.29 -17.88 -0.13
C GLY A 134 19.59 -17.32 1.25
N SER A 135 20.84 -16.92 1.49
CA SER A 135 21.26 -16.28 2.75
C SER A 135 20.54 -14.97 3.05
N ILE A 136 20.34 -14.13 2.03
CA ILE A 136 19.57 -12.88 2.19
C ILE A 136 18.10 -13.18 2.50
N ILE A 137 17.46 -14.07 1.74
CA ILE A 137 16.05 -14.43 1.93
C ILE A 137 15.83 -15.02 3.32
N MET A 138 16.70 -15.93 3.75
CA MET A 138 16.60 -16.59 5.05
C MET A 138 16.89 -15.63 6.20
N GLY A 139 17.85 -14.72 6.02
CA GLY A 139 18.10 -13.62 6.96
C GLY A 139 16.89 -12.72 7.13
N ILE A 140 16.23 -12.32 6.03
CA ILE A 140 14.99 -11.52 6.09
C ILE A 140 13.88 -12.31 6.79
N LEU A 141 13.65 -13.57 6.40
CA LEU A 141 12.57 -14.40 6.95
C LEU A 141 12.69 -14.55 8.48
N THR A 142 13.90 -14.72 8.98
CA THR A 142 14.17 -15.07 10.38
C THR A 142 14.46 -13.86 11.26
N TRP A 143 15.18 -12.85 10.75
CA TRP A 143 15.54 -11.66 11.52
C TRP A 143 14.48 -10.56 11.46
N ALA A 144 13.65 -10.48 10.41
CA ALA A 144 12.69 -9.37 10.27
C ALA A 144 11.66 -9.35 11.41
N ASP A 145 11.06 -10.48 11.79
CA ASP A 145 10.07 -10.52 12.89
C ASP A 145 10.70 -10.19 14.26
N GLY A 146 11.97 -10.58 14.45
CA GLY A 146 12.73 -10.28 15.66
C GLY A 146 13.18 -8.82 15.77
N LEU A 147 13.71 -8.26 14.67
CA LEU A 147 14.22 -6.89 14.60
C LEU A 147 13.10 -5.85 14.48
N ALA A 148 11.94 -6.20 13.93
CA ALA A 148 10.82 -5.29 13.74
C ALA A 148 10.36 -4.62 15.05
N ALA A 149 10.52 -5.28 16.19
CA ALA A 149 10.17 -4.67 17.47
C ALA A 149 11.27 -3.78 18.07
N VAL A 150 12.54 -4.09 17.81
CA VAL A 150 13.68 -3.28 18.27
C VAL A 150 13.77 -1.99 17.45
N ILE A 151 13.68 -2.12 16.13
CA ILE A 151 13.67 -0.99 15.20
C ILE A 151 12.31 -0.27 15.28
N GLY A 152 11.21 -1.02 15.33
CA GLY A 152 9.86 -0.47 15.38
C GLY A 152 9.47 0.18 16.71
N THR A 153 10.20 0.01 17.81
CA THR A 153 9.97 0.83 19.03
C THR A 153 10.73 2.15 18.98
N GLN A 154 11.92 2.19 18.38
CA GLN A 154 12.64 3.45 18.14
C GLN A 154 12.03 4.29 17.00
N TYR A 155 11.50 3.64 15.96
CA TYR A 155 10.88 4.32 14.82
C TYR A 155 9.35 4.34 14.84
N GLY A 156 8.69 3.50 15.65
CA GLY A 156 7.22 3.37 15.69
C GLY A 156 6.48 4.38 16.56
N SER A 157 7.18 5.36 17.16
CA SER A 157 6.52 6.60 17.57
C SER A 157 6.01 7.42 16.37
N ARG A 158 6.49 7.11 15.15
CA ARG A 158 5.88 7.56 13.89
C ARG A 158 4.82 6.54 13.44
N ARG A 159 3.70 6.50 14.15
CA ARG A 159 2.53 5.68 13.77
C ARG A 159 1.91 6.21 12.47
N LYS A 160 2.14 5.49 11.38
CA LYS A 160 1.27 5.35 10.20
C LYS A 160 2.11 4.59 9.20
N LEU A 161 1.94 3.29 9.06
CA LEU A 161 2.28 2.52 7.86
C LEU A 161 2.14 1.04 8.23
N TYR A 162 1.13 0.40 7.64
CA TYR A 162 0.98 -1.06 7.52
C TYR A 162 0.21 -1.78 8.63
N GLN A 163 -1.11 -1.75 8.47
CA GLN A 163 -1.94 -2.91 8.74
C GLN A 163 -2.48 -3.44 7.40
N THR A 164 -2.35 -4.77 7.25
CA THR A 164 -2.92 -5.70 6.26
C THR A 164 -2.27 -5.82 4.85
N LYS A 165 -1.90 -7.08 4.54
CA LYS A 165 -1.61 -7.73 3.23
C LYS A 165 -1.23 -6.82 2.06
N THR A 166 -0.14 -6.09 2.21
CA THR A 166 0.32 -5.11 1.23
C THR A 166 1.69 -5.42 0.66
N LEU A 167 2.40 -6.51 0.99
CA LEU A 167 3.79 -6.68 0.52
C LEU A 167 3.93 -6.84 -1.00
N ASP A 168 3.10 -7.64 -1.66
CA ASP A 168 3.13 -7.76 -3.13
C ASP A 168 2.63 -6.47 -3.82
N GLY A 169 1.61 -5.84 -3.25
CA GLY A 169 1.10 -4.55 -3.72
C GLY A 169 2.07 -3.39 -3.49
N LEU A 170 2.81 -3.40 -2.37
CA LEU A 170 3.85 -2.44 -2.00
C LEU A 170 5.07 -2.63 -2.85
N LEU A 171 5.51 -3.87 -3.08
CA LEU A 171 6.65 -4.13 -3.93
C LEU A 171 6.31 -3.71 -5.35
N THR A 172 5.10 -4.00 -5.84
CA THR A 172 4.62 -3.52 -7.14
C THR A 172 4.47 -2.00 -7.18
N PHE A 173 3.98 -1.35 -6.11
CA PHE A 173 3.81 0.11 -6.02
C PHE A 173 5.15 0.85 -5.86
N PHE A 174 6.07 0.32 -5.07
CA PHE A 174 7.44 0.80 -4.92
C PHE A 174 8.23 0.61 -6.22
N ILE A 175 8.11 -0.53 -6.90
CA ILE A 175 8.75 -0.78 -8.20
C ILE A 175 8.10 0.07 -9.29
N MET A 176 6.78 0.26 -9.27
CA MET A 176 6.08 1.10 -10.23
C MET A 176 6.45 2.57 -10.06
N LEU A 177 6.53 3.09 -8.83
CA LEU A 177 6.76 4.51 -8.58
C LEU A 177 8.24 4.91 -8.41
N GLN A 178 9.18 3.98 -8.20
CA GLN A 178 10.61 4.30 -8.04
C GLN A 178 11.24 4.96 -9.29
N PRO A 179 11.10 4.40 -10.50
CA PRO A 179 11.60 5.04 -11.71
C PRO A 179 10.91 6.38 -11.96
N LEU A 180 9.60 6.43 -11.71
CA LEU A 180 8.77 7.63 -11.75
C LEU A 180 9.31 8.72 -10.83
N LYS A 181 9.63 8.40 -9.58
CA LYS A 181 10.14 9.36 -8.59
C LYS A 181 11.47 9.96 -9.04
N TYR A 182 12.37 9.17 -9.61
CA TYR A 182 13.66 9.67 -10.10
C TYR A 182 13.52 10.67 -11.25
N ILE A 183 12.62 10.40 -12.22
CA ILE A 183 12.44 11.27 -13.39
C ILE A 183 11.66 12.52 -13.02
N LEU A 184 10.64 12.39 -12.17
CA LEU A 184 9.86 13.50 -11.66
C LEU A 184 10.68 14.42 -10.75
N GLN A 185 11.75 13.92 -10.12
CA GLN A 185 12.72 14.75 -9.40
C GLN A 185 13.58 15.62 -10.32
N GLN A 186 13.71 15.26 -11.61
CA GLN A 186 14.46 16.06 -12.59
C GLN A 186 13.60 17.11 -13.30
N LYS A 187 12.26 17.02 -13.17
CA LYS A 187 11.31 17.98 -13.74
C LYS A 187 10.75 18.89 -12.66
N ARG A 188 10.46 20.14 -13.02
CA ARG A 188 9.71 21.05 -12.13
C ARG A 188 8.23 20.77 -12.35
N ILE A 189 7.54 20.31 -11.30
CA ILE A 189 6.11 19.98 -11.38
C ILE A 189 5.30 21.08 -10.71
N ILE A 190 4.22 21.51 -11.35
CA ILE A 190 3.27 22.48 -10.83
C ILE A 190 1.88 21.88 -10.84
N LEU A 191 1.17 21.98 -9.72
CA LEU A 191 -0.25 21.68 -9.62
C LEU A 191 -1.04 22.97 -9.86
N ALA A 192 -1.75 23.04 -10.99
CA ALA A 192 -2.63 24.13 -11.40
C ALA A 192 -4.01 24.06 -10.72
N SER A 193 -4.04 23.91 -9.38
CA SER A 193 -5.29 23.70 -8.63
C SER A 193 -5.19 24.19 -7.19
N GLY A 194 -6.21 24.93 -6.74
CA GLY A 194 -6.38 25.35 -5.34
C GLY A 194 -6.98 24.27 -4.42
N SER A 195 -7.45 23.14 -4.95
CA SER A 195 -8.10 22.08 -4.14
C SER A 195 -7.13 21.44 -3.13
N PRO A 196 -7.44 21.48 -1.81
CA PRO A 196 -6.67 20.79 -0.78
C PRO A 196 -6.65 19.27 -0.97
N GLN A 197 -7.75 18.69 -1.47
CA GLN A 197 -7.88 17.25 -1.67
C GLN A 197 -6.93 16.75 -2.75
N ARG A 198 -6.88 17.44 -3.90
CA ARG A 198 -5.95 17.09 -5.00
C ARG A 198 -4.50 17.20 -4.56
N LYS A 199 -4.17 18.24 -3.80
CA LYS A 199 -2.84 18.40 -3.18
C LYS A 199 -2.49 17.19 -2.31
N GLN A 200 -3.36 16.81 -1.39
CA GLN A 200 -3.13 15.70 -0.47
C GLN A 200 -2.97 14.37 -1.22
N LEU A 201 -3.80 14.13 -2.24
CA LEU A 201 -3.73 12.92 -3.07
C LEU A 201 -2.40 12.81 -3.81
N LEU A 202 -1.99 13.86 -4.54
CA LEU A 202 -0.73 13.85 -5.27
C LEU A 202 0.50 13.78 -4.33
N GLN A 203 0.44 14.40 -3.15
CA GLN A 203 1.48 14.24 -2.14
C GLN A 203 1.55 12.81 -1.58
N SER A 204 0.41 12.13 -1.45
CA SER A 204 0.36 10.75 -0.91
C SER A 204 1.06 9.73 -1.81
N VAL A 205 1.16 10.00 -3.11
CA VAL A 205 1.94 9.18 -4.08
C VAL A 205 3.41 9.61 -4.17
N GLY A 206 3.84 10.57 -3.33
CA GLY A 206 5.24 10.97 -3.21
C GLY A 206 5.70 11.98 -4.27
N LEU A 207 4.78 12.71 -4.90
CA LEU A 207 5.10 13.79 -5.82
C LEU A 207 5.44 15.08 -5.05
N ASN A 208 6.54 15.70 -5.44
CA ASN A 208 6.88 17.05 -5.02
C ASN A 208 6.48 18.01 -6.15
N PHE A 209 5.71 19.04 -5.84
CA PHE A 209 5.23 20.02 -6.81
C PHE A 209 5.00 21.37 -6.15
N ASP A 210 5.17 22.43 -6.94
CA ASP A 210 4.72 23.78 -6.59
C ASP A 210 3.21 23.87 -6.81
N ILE A 211 2.55 24.79 -6.12
CA ILE A 211 1.12 25.08 -6.35
C ILE A 211 1.03 26.49 -6.91
N ILE A 212 0.45 26.60 -8.10
CA ILE A 212 0.07 27.89 -8.69
C ILE A 212 -1.40 27.76 -9.05
N ILE A 213 -2.25 28.59 -8.47
CA ILE A 213 -3.69 28.51 -8.69
C ILE A 213 -3.99 29.22 -10.01
N SER A 214 -4.80 28.58 -10.86
CA SER A 214 -5.32 29.24 -12.05
C SER A 214 -6.54 30.08 -11.67
N ASP A 215 -6.53 31.36 -12.05
CA ASP A 215 -7.71 32.24 -11.99
C ASP A 215 -8.57 32.18 -13.26
N PHE A 216 -8.37 31.16 -14.11
CA PHE A 216 -9.21 30.93 -15.28
C PHE A 216 -10.67 30.78 -14.84
N ALA A 217 -11.55 31.66 -15.35
CA ALA A 217 -12.98 31.53 -15.15
C ALA A 217 -13.44 30.20 -15.76
N GLU A 218 -14.07 29.33 -14.98
CA GLU A 218 -14.62 28.05 -15.45
C GLU A 218 -15.91 28.33 -16.28
N ASP A 219 -15.81 29.14 -17.34
CA ASP A 219 -16.93 29.74 -18.09
C ASP A 219 -17.07 29.22 -19.53
N LEU A 220 -16.43 28.09 -19.83
CA LEU A 220 -16.62 27.40 -21.11
C LEU A 220 -18.13 27.12 -21.30
N ASP A 221 -18.63 27.39 -22.50
CA ASP A 221 -20.04 27.15 -22.81
C ASP A 221 -20.30 25.64 -22.89
N ILE A 222 -20.90 25.08 -21.83
CA ILE A 222 -21.19 23.66 -21.74
C ILE A 222 -22.15 23.17 -22.82
N SER A 223 -22.99 24.06 -23.38
CA SER A 223 -23.93 23.70 -24.45
C SER A 223 -23.20 23.34 -25.75
N SER A 224 -21.99 23.87 -25.95
CA SER A 224 -21.13 23.54 -27.10
C SER A 224 -20.61 22.10 -27.08
N TYR A 225 -20.65 21.43 -25.91
CA TYR A 225 -20.09 20.10 -25.71
C TYR A 225 -21.06 18.94 -25.99
N LYS A 226 -22.31 19.21 -26.41
CA LYS A 226 -23.30 18.19 -26.85
C LYS A 226 -23.39 16.98 -25.90
N GLU A 227 -23.53 17.21 -24.60
CA GLU A 227 -23.62 16.16 -23.56
C GLU A 227 -22.33 15.36 -23.31
N ASN A 228 -21.19 15.77 -23.86
CA ASN A 228 -19.89 15.16 -23.58
C ASN A 228 -19.20 15.85 -22.39
N LEU A 229 -19.66 15.53 -21.17
CA LEU A 229 -19.07 16.05 -19.94
C LEU A 229 -17.58 15.75 -19.82
N SER A 230 -17.16 14.55 -20.25
CA SER A 230 -15.75 14.14 -20.24
C SER A 230 -14.85 15.11 -20.99
N GLN A 231 -15.26 15.54 -22.19
CA GLN A 231 -14.48 16.49 -22.98
C GLN A 231 -14.49 17.89 -22.33
N TYR A 232 -15.63 18.32 -21.78
CA TYR A 232 -15.74 19.59 -21.08
C TYR A 232 -14.75 19.70 -19.90
N VAL A 233 -14.69 18.67 -19.04
CA VAL A 233 -13.78 18.68 -17.88
C VAL A 233 -12.31 18.56 -18.31
N ILE A 234 -12.01 17.87 -19.42
CA ILE A 234 -10.67 17.81 -20.01
C ILE A 234 -10.23 19.19 -20.51
N ASP A 235 -11.08 19.86 -21.29
CA ASP A 235 -10.76 21.16 -21.86
C ASP A 235 -10.61 22.22 -20.76
N THR A 236 -11.47 22.18 -19.75
CA THR A 236 -11.36 23.06 -18.58
C THR A 236 -10.05 22.83 -17.83
N ALA A 237 -9.64 21.56 -17.64
CA ALA A 237 -8.37 21.22 -17.01
C ALA A 237 -7.16 21.71 -17.84
N GLU A 238 -7.24 21.62 -19.17
CA GLU A 238 -6.21 22.12 -20.08
C GLU A 238 -6.11 23.66 -20.04
N HIS A 239 -7.22 24.38 -20.08
CA HIS A 239 -7.22 25.84 -19.98
C HIS A 239 -6.60 26.32 -18.66
N LYS A 240 -6.86 25.62 -17.54
CA LYS A 240 -6.20 25.88 -16.26
C LYS A 240 -4.68 25.70 -16.34
N CYS A 241 -4.21 24.63 -16.98
CA CYS A 241 -2.77 24.43 -17.19
C CYS A 241 -2.15 25.54 -18.04
N ARG A 242 -2.78 25.89 -19.17
CA ARG A 242 -2.28 26.91 -20.11
C ARG A 242 -2.26 28.30 -19.49
N HIS A 243 -3.28 28.64 -18.70
CA HIS A 243 -3.32 29.91 -17.98
C HIS A 243 -2.16 30.01 -16.97
N VAL A 244 -1.91 28.96 -16.18
CA VAL A 244 -0.73 28.90 -15.29
C VAL A 244 0.57 28.98 -16.10
N TYR A 245 0.68 28.28 -17.23
CA TYR A 245 1.86 28.33 -18.09
C TYR A 245 2.17 29.77 -18.56
N GLN A 246 1.17 30.53 -18.99
CA GLN A 246 1.32 31.91 -19.45
C GLN A 246 1.80 32.88 -18.36
N GLN A 247 1.51 32.59 -17.08
CA GLN A 247 1.95 33.42 -15.95
C GLN A 247 3.43 33.22 -15.60
N ILE A 248 4.03 32.08 -15.99
CA ILE A 248 5.37 31.71 -15.57
C ILE A 248 6.39 32.20 -16.61
N LYS A 249 7.32 33.07 -16.17
CA LYS A 249 8.45 33.52 -16.99
C LYS A 249 9.63 32.56 -16.81
N LEU A 250 9.95 31.79 -17.83
CA LEU A 250 11.05 30.82 -17.86
C LEU A 250 11.86 30.94 -19.14
N ASN A 251 13.14 30.53 -19.08
CA ASN A 251 13.94 30.32 -20.28
C ASN A 251 13.54 29.02 -21.01
N GLU A 252 13.99 28.83 -22.26
CA GLU A 252 13.58 27.69 -23.09
C GLU A 252 13.96 26.31 -22.50
N ASN A 253 15.07 26.22 -21.75
CA ASN A 253 15.47 24.97 -21.10
C ASN A 253 14.58 24.65 -19.88
N GLU A 254 14.21 25.66 -19.11
CA GLU A 254 13.29 25.53 -17.98
C GLU A 254 11.87 25.17 -18.46
N LYS A 255 11.41 25.73 -19.58
CA LYS A 255 10.11 25.39 -20.18
C LYS A 255 10.00 23.91 -20.57
N LYS A 256 11.07 23.33 -21.13
CA LYS A 256 11.10 21.90 -21.51
C LYS A 256 11.01 20.95 -20.31
N ASN A 257 11.54 21.39 -19.17
CA ASN A 257 11.55 20.62 -17.92
C ASN A 257 10.36 20.94 -17.00
N LEU A 258 9.47 21.85 -17.41
CA LEU A 258 8.27 22.20 -16.67
C LEU A 258 7.13 21.24 -17.03
N VAL A 259 6.52 20.67 -16.00
CA VAL A 259 5.28 19.89 -16.09
C VAL A 259 4.19 20.57 -15.28
N ILE A 260 3.05 20.85 -15.88
CA ILE A 260 1.88 21.43 -15.21
C ILE A 260 0.76 20.39 -15.22
N ILE A 261 0.19 20.12 -14.05
CA ILE A 261 -0.92 19.19 -13.86
C ILE A 261 -2.16 20.00 -13.48
N GLY A 262 -3.21 19.89 -14.27
CA GLY A 262 -4.50 20.52 -14.05
C GLY A 262 -5.59 19.48 -13.96
N ALA A 263 -6.63 19.79 -13.19
CA ALA A 263 -7.81 18.94 -13.11
C ALA A 263 -9.08 19.75 -12.88
N ASP A 264 -10.17 19.24 -13.43
CA ASP A 264 -11.51 19.77 -13.24
C ASP A 264 -12.48 18.64 -12.89
N THR A 265 -13.41 18.89 -11.97
CA THR A 265 -14.35 17.87 -11.49
C THR A 265 -15.74 18.45 -11.51
N MET A 266 -16.67 17.72 -12.12
CA MET A 266 -18.08 18.09 -12.26
C MET A 266 -18.95 16.86 -11.94
N CYS A 267 -20.17 17.11 -11.48
CA CYS A 267 -21.17 16.06 -11.31
C CYS A 267 -22.22 16.17 -12.42
N SER A 268 -22.87 15.07 -12.78
CA SER A 268 -24.03 15.09 -13.69
C SER A 268 -25.12 14.12 -13.29
N LEU A 269 -26.37 14.53 -13.48
CA LEU A 269 -27.56 13.71 -13.32
C LEU A 269 -28.55 14.08 -14.43
N ASP A 270 -29.05 13.10 -15.18
CA ASP A 270 -30.03 13.29 -16.26
C ASP A 270 -29.64 14.42 -17.25
N ASN A 271 -28.40 14.40 -17.72
CA ASN A 271 -27.78 15.41 -18.60
C ASN A 271 -27.66 16.83 -18.02
N VAL A 272 -28.03 17.05 -16.76
CA VAL A 272 -27.78 18.30 -16.04
C VAL A 272 -26.42 18.22 -15.37
N VAL A 273 -25.59 19.25 -15.56
CA VAL A 273 -24.25 19.33 -14.98
C VAL A 273 -24.25 20.23 -13.75
N TYR A 274 -23.52 19.81 -12.73
CA TYR A 274 -23.44 20.42 -11.42
C TYR A 274 -21.99 20.69 -11.06
N GLY A 275 -21.63 21.97 -11.07
CA GLY A 275 -20.34 22.46 -10.57
C GLY A 275 -20.37 22.72 -9.07
N LYS A 276 -19.63 23.75 -8.65
CA LYS A 276 -19.65 24.24 -7.27
C LYS A 276 -20.93 25.06 -7.07
N PRO A 277 -21.64 24.92 -5.94
CA PRO A 277 -22.83 25.72 -5.69
C PRO A 277 -22.45 27.20 -5.53
N CYS A 278 -23.23 28.10 -6.13
CA CYS A 278 -23.00 29.53 -5.99
C CYS A 278 -23.50 30.09 -4.65
N ASP A 279 -24.53 29.48 -4.06
CA ASP A 279 -25.05 29.81 -2.74
C ASP A 279 -25.65 28.57 -2.03
N LYS A 280 -26.17 28.78 -0.81
CA LYS A 280 -26.77 27.71 0.00
C LYS A 280 -28.03 27.10 -0.63
N GLU A 281 -28.82 27.89 -1.36
CA GLU A 281 -30.05 27.41 -1.99
C GLU A 281 -29.72 26.57 -3.22
N ASP A 282 -28.69 26.95 -3.97
CA ASP A 282 -28.17 26.14 -5.05
C ASP A 282 -27.61 24.80 -4.52
N ALA A 283 -26.87 24.82 -3.39
CA ALA A 283 -26.44 23.59 -2.73
C ALA A 283 -27.63 22.70 -2.32
N PHE A 284 -28.71 23.29 -1.79
CA PHE A 284 -29.93 22.55 -1.46
C PHE A 284 -30.56 21.91 -2.70
N ARG A 285 -30.69 22.67 -3.79
CA ARG A 285 -31.21 22.17 -5.08
C ARG A 285 -30.40 20.99 -5.60
N MET A 286 -29.06 21.08 -5.56
CA MET A 286 -28.15 20.00 -5.97
C MET A 286 -28.35 18.73 -5.14
N LEU A 287 -28.25 18.86 -3.81
CA LEU A 287 -28.36 17.73 -2.88
C LEU A 287 -29.74 17.08 -2.94
N LYS A 288 -30.79 17.88 -3.15
CA LYS A 288 -32.16 17.37 -3.31
C LYS A 288 -32.31 16.57 -4.60
N ALA A 289 -31.70 17.01 -5.70
CA ALA A 289 -31.72 16.29 -6.97
C ALA A 289 -31.00 14.93 -6.86
N PHE A 290 -29.88 14.87 -6.14
CA PHE A 290 -29.15 13.61 -5.93
C PHE A 290 -29.82 12.64 -4.96
N SER A 291 -30.68 13.12 -4.06
CA SER A 291 -31.37 12.29 -3.07
C SER A 291 -32.09 11.09 -3.71
N ASN A 292 -31.77 9.88 -3.25
CA ASN A 292 -32.27 8.60 -3.75
C ASN A 292 -31.97 8.31 -5.24
N ASN A 293 -31.05 9.05 -5.86
CA ASN A 293 -30.63 8.88 -7.24
C ASN A 293 -29.15 8.46 -7.33
N THR A 294 -28.75 8.05 -8.54
CA THR A 294 -27.35 7.81 -8.89
C THR A 294 -26.92 8.88 -9.88
N HIS A 295 -25.93 9.68 -9.50
CA HIS A 295 -25.30 10.68 -10.36
C HIS A 295 -23.88 10.27 -10.70
N GLN A 296 -23.33 10.89 -11.74
CA GLN A 296 -21.97 10.69 -12.19
C GLN A 296 -21.06 11.78 -11.65
N VAL A 297 -19.86 11.40 -11.21
CA VAL A 297 -18.77 12.33 -10.93
C VAL A 297 -17.70 12.12 -11.99
N CYS A 298 -17.41 13.17 -12.76
CA CYS A 298 -16.44 13.15 -13.83
C CYS A 298 -15.28 14.09 -13.50
N THR A 299 -14.04 13.58 -13.52
CA THR A 299 -12.84 14.42 -13.40
C THR A 299 -12.02 14.34 -14.67
N GLY A 300 -11.75 15.49 -15.28
CA GLY A 300 -10.79 15.66 -16.36
C GLY A 300 -9.42 16.01 -15.81
N VAL A 301 -8.36 15.47 -16.41
CA VAL A 301 -6.98 15.73 -16.03
C VAL A 301 -6.17 16.08 -17.28
N CYS A 302 -5.36 17.13 -17.17
CA CYS A 302 -4.40 17.54 -18.18
C CYS A 302 -2.98 17.51 -17.61
N ILE A 303 -2.04 16.95 -18.37
CA ILE A 303 -0.59 17.01 -18.13
C ILE A 303 0.01 17.79 -19.29
N LEU A 304 0.49 19.01 -18.97
CA LEU A 304 1.16 19.91 -19.91
C LEU A 304 2.67 19.81 -19.70
N GLN A 305 3.45 19.74 -20.78
CA GLN A 305 4.91 19.91 -20.75
C GLN A 305 5.28 21.09 -21.64
N GLY A 306 5.87 22.13 -21.06
CA GLY A 306 5.93 23.44 -21.73
C GLY A 306 4.52 23.92 -22.07
N ASP A 307 4.26 24.21 -23.36
CA ASP A 307 2.94 24.62 -23.89
C ASP A 307 2.17 23.46 -24.57
N MET A 308 2.69 22.23 -24.51
CA MET A 308 2.09 21.09 -25.19
C MET A 308 1.36 20.20 -24.19
N ALA A 309 0.09 19.89 -24.47
CA ALA A 309 -0.65 18.88 -23.73
C ALA A 309 -0.14 17.50 -24.15
N ILE A 310 0.76 16.93 -23.35
CA ILE A 310 1.35 15.61 -23.62
C ILE A 310 0.39 14.48 -23.25
N LYS A 311 -0.57 14.76 -22.36
CA LYS A 311 -1.65 13.83 -22.02
C LYS A 311 -2.88 14.52 -21.47
N THR A 312 -4.04 14.13 -21.96
CA THR A 312 -5.34 14.40 -21.36
C THR A 312 -6.12 13.10 -21.19
N PHE A 313 -6.97 13.04 -20.16
CA PHE A 313 -7.88 11.92 -19.91
C PHE A 313 -8.96 12.35 -18.91
N SER A 314 -10.04 11.57 -18.84
CA SER A 314 -11.06 11.71 -17.80
C SER A 314 -11.34 10.38 -17.12
N GLU A 315 -11.96 10.46 -15.94
CA GLU A 315 -12.49 9.32 -15.19
C GLU A 315 -13.91 9.65 -14.74
N THR A 316 -14.83 8.69 -14.86
CA THR A 316 -16.23 8.84 -14.43
C THR A 316 -16.56 7.78 -13.41
N THR A 317 -17.31 8.16 -12.37
CA THR A 317 -17.69 7.26 -11.28
C THR A 317 -19.13 7.51 -10.88
N ASP A 318 -19.92 6.43 -10.78
CA ASP A 318 -21.31 6.51 -10.37
C ASP A 318 -21.39 6.54 -8.84
N VAL A 319 -22.15 7.49 -8.31
CA VAL A 319 -22.36 7.67 -6.87
C VAL A 319 -23.86 7.65 -6.59
N THR A 320 -24.30 6.70 -5.76
CA THR A 320 -25.70 6.58 -5.35
C THR A 320 -25.89 7.18 -3.97
N PHE A 321 -26.79 8.14 -3.85
CA PHE A 321 -27.19 8.69 -2.55
C PHE A 321 -28.31 7.85 -1.91
N GLY A 322 -28.37 7.90 -0.57
CA GLY A 322 -29.54 7.45 0.16
C GLY A 322 -30.75 8.37 -0.06
N LEU A 323 -31.90 8.00 0.50
CA LEU A 323 -33.00 8.96 0.67
C LEU A 323 -32.61 9.93 1.78
N ILE A 324 -32.68 11.22 1.48
CA ILE A 324 -32.28 12.31 2.38
C ILE A 324 -33.44 13.30 2.44
N ASP A 325 -33.92 13.58 3.64
CA ASP A 325 -34.95 14.58 3.90
C ASP A 325 -34.38 16.01 3.89
N ASP A 326 -35.27 17.00 3.79
CA ASP A 326 -34.90 18.40 3.66
C ASP A 326 -34.20 18.96 4.90
N GLU A 327 -34.51 18.44 6.09
CA GLU A 327 -33.90 18.88 7.35
C GLU A 327 -32.43 18.44 7.39
N THR A 328 -32.16 17.18 7.03
CA THR A 328 -30.80 16.65 6.91
C THR A 328 -29.97 17.41 5.86
N ILE A 329 -30.56 17.72 4.69
CA ILE A 329 -29.87 18.50 3.65
C ILE A 329 -29.49 19.89 4.18
N ARG A 330 -30.42 20.61 4.81
CA ARG A 330 -30.15 21.95 5.38
C ARG A 330 -29.10 21.89 6.48
N ALA A 331 -29.19 20.90 7.38
CA ALA A 331 -28.20 20.71 8.43
C ALA A 331 -26.80 20.47 7.87
N TYR A 332 -26.67 19.69 6.78
CA TYR A 332 -25.40 19.49 6.10
C TYR A 332 -24.87 20.79 5.45
N ILE A 333 -25.74 21.60 4.83
CA ILE A 333 -25.35 22.89 4.25
C ILE A 333 -24.84 23.87 5.31
N GLU A 334 -25.43 23.88 6.50
CA GLU A 334 -24.99 24.73 7.60
C GLU A 334 -23.57 24.40 8.11
N THR A 335 -23.04 23.21 7.80
CA THR A 335 -21.64 22.87 8.10
C THR A 335 -20.63 23.66 7.25
N GLY A 336 -21.08 24.26 6.14
CA GLY A 336 -20.24 24.93 5.14
C GLY A 336 -19.43 23.98 4.25
N GLU A 337 -19.47 22.66 4.51
CA GLU A 337 -18.76 21.66 3.72
C GLU A 337 -19.13 21.67 2.21
N PRO A 338 -20.40 21.88 1.80
CA PRO A 338 -20.81 21.85 0.40
C PRO A 338 -20.16 22.88 -0.53
N MET A 339 -19.87 24.09 -0.03
CA MET A 339 -19.77 25.29 -0.87
C MET A 339 -18.64 25.28 -1.91
N ASN A 340 -17.57 24.53 -1.67
CA ASN A 340 -16.38 24.50 -2.54
C ASN A 340 -16.18 23.15 -3.23
N LYS A 341 -17.26 22.38 -3.43
CA LYS A 341 -17.21 21.03 -3.99
C LYS A 341 -18.20 20.85 -5.13
N ALA A 342 -17.79 20.13 -6.17
CA ALA A 342 -18.66 19.77 -7.27
C ALA A 342 -19.85 18.95 -6.75
N GLY A 343 -21.06 19.32 -7.15
CA GLY A 343 -22.28 18.68 -6.68
C GLY A 343 -22.58 18.91 -5.18
N ALA A 344 -21.92 19.89 -4.54
CA ALA A 344 -22.23 20.31 -3.17
C ALA A 344 -22.02 19.24 -2.08
N TYR A 345 -21.12 18.25 -2.26
CA TYR A 345 -20.79 17.29 -1.20
C TYR A 345 -19.33 16.82 -1.22
N GLY A 346 -18.86 16.30 -0.07
CA GLY A 346 -17.51 15.73 0.10
C GLY A 346 -17.53 14.32 0.68
N ILE A 347 -17.07 13.33 -0.10
CA ILE A 347 -17.08 11.92 0.32
C ILE A 347 -16.09 11.58 1.45
N GLN A 348 -15.15 12.48 1.78
CA GLN A 348 -14.13 12.25 2.82
C GLN A 348 -14.56 12.73 4.21
N SER A 349 -15.67 13.44 4.30
CA SER A 349 -16.10 14.19 5.48
C SER A 349 -17.57 13.89 5.80
N LEU A 350 -18.36 14.85 6.28
CA LEU A 350 -19.75 14.60 6.66
C LEU A 350 -20.60 14.16 5.47
N GLY A 351 -20.26 14.59 4.25
CA GLY A 351 -20.94 14.15 3.02
C GLY A 351 -20.90 12.64 2.80
N ALA A 352 -20.00 11.89 3.46
CA ALA A 352 -19.99 10.43 3.43
C ALA A 352 -21.29 9.81 3.97
N THR A 353 -22.01 10.49 4.86
CA THR A 353 -23.28 10.01 5.42
C THR A 353 -24.43 10.04 4.40
N LEU A 354 -24.26 10.77 3.29
CA LEU A 354 -25.26 10.89 2.22
C LEU A 354 -25.14 9.76 1.19
N VAL A 355 -23.97 9.10 1.12
CA VAL A 355 -23.62 8.17 0.05
C VAL A 355 -23.91 6.73 0.44
N LYS A 356 -24.73 6.07 -0.37
CA LYS A 356 -25.12 4.66 -0.20
C LYS A 356 -24.17 3.70 -0.93
N LYS A 357 -23.73 4.06 -2.14
CA LYS A 357 -22.89 3.21 -2.98
C LYS A 357 -22.00 4.07 -3.89
N ILE A 358 -20.80 3.56 -4.20
CA ILE A 358 -19.91 4.07 -5.23
C ILE A 358 -19.60 2.92 -6.19
N ASP A 359 -19.67 3.18 -7.49
CA ASP A 359 -19.30 2.25 -8.56
C ASP A 359 -18.26 2.93 -9.48
N GLY A 360 -16.99 2.60 -9.27
CA GLY A 360 -15.84 3.21 -9.97
C GLY A 360 -14.72 3.66 -9.03
N ASP A 361 -13.93 4.65 -9.45
CA ASP A 361 -12.78 5.15 -8.70
C ASP A 361 -13.20 6.08 -7.56
N TYR A 362 -13.01 5.63 -6.32
CA TYR A 362 -13.23 6.46 -5.13
C TYR A 362 -12.43 7.77 -5.16
N PHE A 363 -11.18 7.76 -5.62
CA PHE A 363 -10.33 8.95 -5.63
C PHE A 363 -10.77 9.95 -6.70
N ASN A 364 -11.40 9.49 -7.78
CA ASN A 364 -12.09 10.36 -8.72
C ASN A 364 -13.21 11.16 -8.02
N VAL A 365 -14.01 10.52 -7.17
CA VAL A 365 -15.06 11.20 -6.38
C VAL A 365 -14.46 12.19 -5.36
N VAL A 366 -13.28 11.90 -4.83
CA VAL A 366 -12.52 12.85 -3.99
C VAL A 366 -12.05 14.08 -4.79
N GLY A 367 -11.88 13.92 -6.11
CA GLY A 367 -11.55 15.00 -7.05
C GLY A 367 -10.27 14.79 -7.84
N PHE A 368 -9.64 13.60 -7.80
CA PHE A 368 -8.50 13.28 -8.66
C PHE A 368 -8.35 11.75 -8.90
N PRO A 369 -8.44 11.26 -10.15
CA PRO A 369 -8.35 9.84 -10.47
C PRO A 369 -6.90 9.32 -10.41
N ILE A 370 -6.44 9.02 -9.19
CA ILE A 370 -5.01 8.81 -8.90
C ILE A 370 -4.43 7.57 -9.57
N TYR A 371 -5.23 6.51 -9.69
CA TYR A 371 -4.82 5.27 -10.35
C TYR A 371 -4.61 5.50 -11.85
N HIS A 372 -5.60 6.08 -12.51
CA HIS A 372 -5.54 6.39 -13.94
C HIS A 372 -4.37 7.35 -14.22
N PHE A 373 -4.19 8.38 -13.38
CA PHE A 373 -3.04 9.27 -13.46
C PHE A 373 -1.69 8.54 -13.41
N CYS A 374 -1.51 7.60 -12.48
CA CYS A 374 -0.27 6.84 -12.36
C CYS A 374 0.00 5.95 -13.58
N ILE A 375 -1.05 5.35 -14.18
CA ILE A 375 -0.93 4.61 -15.43
C ILE A 375 -0.44 5.51 -16.56
N GLN A 376 -1.08 6.67 -16.74
CA GLN A 376 -0.73 7.59 -17.82
C GLN A 376 0.69 8.12 -17.64
N LEU A 377 1.08 8.45 -16.42
CA LEU A 377 2.42 8.93 -16.12
C LEU A 377 3.48 7.86 -16.43
N LYS A 378 3.22 6.59 -16.08
CA LYS A 378 4.10 5.47 -16.45
C LYS A 378 4.23 5.32 -17.97
N ALA A 379 3.12 5.43 -18.70
CA ALA A 379 3.11 5.31 -20.16
C ALA A 379 3.93 6.41 -20.84
N LEU A 380 3.82 7.66 -20.37
CA LEU A 380 4.62 8.79 -20.86
C LEU A 380 6.12 8.55 -20.67
N LEU A 381 6.53 8.07 -19.49
CA LEU A 381 7.94 7.86 -19.18
C LEU A 381 8.53 6.71 -20.00
N ASN A 382 7.80 5.62 -20.21
CA ASN A 382 8.25 4.52 -21.07
C ASN A 382 8.49 4.97 -22.52
N ASN A 383 7.81 6.02 -22.99
CA ASN A 383 8.01 6.57 -24.32
C ASN A 383 9.19 7.54 -24.40
N GLU A 384 9.61 8.17 -23.29
CA GLU A 384 10.83 9.00 -23.24
C GLU A 384 12.13 8.16 -23.25
N PHE A 385 12.08 6.86 -22.91
CA PHE A 385 13.24 5.95 -22.92
C PHE A 385 13.31 4.99 -24.13
N LYS A 386 12.42 5.16 -25.11
CA LYS A 386 12.53 4.52 -26.42
C LYS A 386 13.08 5.51 -27.43
#